data_AF-C7BE57-F1
#
_entry.id   AF-C7BE57-F1
#
_cell.length_a   1.000
_cell.length_b   1.000
_cell.length_c   1.000
_cell.angle_alpha   90.00
_cell.angle_beta   90.00
_cell.angle_gamma   90.00
#
_symmetry.space_group_name_H-M   'P 1'
#
loop_
_entity.id
_entity.type
_entity.pdbx_description
1 polymer ?
#
loop_
_entity_poly.entity_id
_entity_poly.type
_entity_poly.pdbx_seq_one_letter_code
_entity_poly.pdbx_strand_id
1 'polypeptide(L)'
;FRYVKSELHYLLADSEATALIYHAAFAPRVAEILPDLPRLRVLIQIADESGNELLDGAVDYEDALASVSAEPPPVRHCPDDLYVLYTGGTTGMPKGVLWRQHDI
;
A
#
# COMPACT_ATOMS: atom_id res chain seq x y z
N PHE A 1 10.22 -8.89 -8.35
CA PHE A 1 9.28 -10.00 -8.06
C PHE A 1 7.89 -9.49 -8.43
N ARG A 2 7.07 -10.23 -9.20
CA ARG A 2 5.74 -9.78 -9.62
C ARG A 2 4.71 -10.56 -8.81
N TYR A 3 4.04 -9.90 -7.86
CA TYR A 3 2.98 -10.56 -7.09
C TYR A 3 1.91 -11.12 -8.02
N VAL A 4 1.55 -12.38 -7.83
CA VAL A 4 0.33 -12.93 -8.44
C VAL A 4 -0.90 -12.39 -7.70
N LYS A 5 -2.07 -12.37 -8.36
CA LYS A 5 -3.32 -11.82 -7.83
C LYS A 5 -3.61 -12.26 -6.39
N SER A 6 -3.47 -13.57 -6.13
CA SER A 6 -3.74 -14.18 -4.84
C SER A 6 -2.79 -13.71 -3.73
N GLU A 7 -1.53 -13.46 -4.05
CA GLU A 7 -0.56 -12.96 -3.08
C GLU A 7 -0.86 -11.52 -2.71
N LEU A 8 -1.08 -10.65 -3.71
CA LEU A 8 -1.38 -9.24 -3.43
C LEU A 8 -2.67 -9.08 -2.62
N HIS A 9 -3.73 -9.82 -3.00
CA HIS A 9 -4.96 -9.85 -2.23
C HIS A 9 -4.72 -10.29 -0.79
N TYR A 10 -3.98 -11.39 -0.59
CA TYR A 10 -3.66 -11.89 0.74
C TYR A 10 -2.91 -10.86 1.57
N LEU A 11 -1.87 -10.21 1.03
CA LEU A 11 -1.08 -9.21 1.73
C LEU A 11 -1.94 -8.05 2.23
N LEU A 12 -2.80 -7.51 1.37
CA LEU A 12 -3.65 -6.36 1.71
C LEU A 12 -4.78 -6.74 2.67
N ALA A 13 -5.33 -7.95 2.54
CA ALA A 13 -6.37 -8.44 3.43
C ALA A 13 -5.83 -8.76 4.84
N ASP A 14 -4.67 -9.43 4.91
CA ASP A 14 -4.00 -9.84 6.16
C ASP A 14 -3.46 -8.65 6.95
N SER A 15 -2.93 -7.64 6.26
CA SER A 15 -2.48 -6.39 6.90
C SER A 15 -3.61 -5.48 7.36
N GLU A 16 -4.85 -5.80 6.99
CA GLU A 16 -6.01 -4.94 7.16
C GLU A 16 -5.81 -3.52 6.60
N ALA A 17 -5.05 -3.41 5.50
CA ALA A 17 -4.70 -2.14 4.90
C ALA A 17 -5.95 -1.31 4.57
N THR A 18 -5.94 -0.05 5.00
CA THR A 18 -6.99 0.93 4.68
C THR A 18 -6.57 1.95 3.62
N ALA A 19 -5.26 2.05 3.37
CA ALA A 19 -4.65 2.87 2.34
C ALA A 19 -3.59 2.07 1.57
N LEU A 20 -3.46 2.32 0.26
CA LEU A 20 -2.43 1.73 -0.59
C LEU A 20 -1.80 2.82 -1.45
N ILE A 21 -0.48 2.89 -1.38
CA ILE A 21 0.35 3.68 -2.30
C ILE A 21 1.01 2.70 -3.27
N TYR A 22 0.85 2.92 -4.58
CA TYR A 22 1.34 1.99 -5.60
C TYR A 22 1.75 2.72 -6.88
N HIS A 23 2.70 2.15 -7.63
CA HIS A 23 3.07 2.69 -8.94
C HIS A 23 2.02 2.31 -10.00
N ALA A 24 1.85 3.16 -11.03
CA ALA A 24 0.84 2.99 -12.06
C ALA A 24 0.95 1.64 -12.81
N ALA A 25 2.14 1.04 -12.93
CA ALA A 25 2.31 -0.31 -13.50
C ALA A 25 1.50 -1.40 -12.77
N PHE A 26 1.11 -1.16 -11.52
CA PHE A 26 0.30 -2.07 -10.72
C PHE A 26 -1.21 -1.78 -10.78
N ALA A 27 -1.66 -0.69 -11.41
CA ALA A 27 -3.07 -0.31 -11.45
C ALA A 27 -3.99 -1.43 -11.98
N PRO A 28 -3.67 -2.14 -13.09
CA PRO A 28 -4.50 -3.25 -13.55
C PRO A 28 -4.65 -4.37 -12.52
N ARG A 29 -3.58 -4.65 -11.76
CA ARG A 29 -3.61 -5.70 -10.73
C ARG A 29 -4.41 -5.27 -9.50
N VAL A 30 -4.28 -4.02 -9.08
CA VAL A 30 -5.05 -3.45 -7.98
C VAL A 30 -6.54 -3.47 -8.34
N ALA A 31 -6.91 -3.08 -9.56
CA ALA A 31 -8.28 -3.15 -10.05
C ALA A 31 -8.89 -4.56 -9.99
N GLU A 32 -8.12 -5.60 -10.30
CA GLU A 32 -8.57 -7.00 -10.24
C GLU A 32 -8.98 -7.48 -8.84
N ILE A 33 -8.43 -6.88 -7.77
CA ILE A 33 -8.61 -7.33 -6.38
C ILE A 33 -9.39 -6.33 -5.51
N LEU A 34 -9.53 -5.09 -5.97
CA LEU A 34 -10.18 -4.02 -5.20
C LEU A 34 -11.62 -4.36 -4.75
N PRO A 35 -12.48 -5.02 -5.57
CA PRO A 35 -13.82 -5.42 -5.13
C PRO A 35 -13.85 -6.34 -3.91
N ASP A 36 -12.78 -7.11 -3.70
CA ASP A 36 -12.65 -8.07 -2.59
C ASP A 36 -12.02 -7.43 -1.33
N LEU A 37 -11.61 -6.15 -1.39
CA LEU A 37 -10.90 -5.43 -0.33
C LEU A 37 -11.68 -4.20 0.17
N PRO A 38 -12.87 -4.37 0.79
CA PRO A 38 -13.75 -3.25 1.17
C PRO A 38 -13.16 -2.31 2.24
N ARG A 39 -12.10 -2.73 2.94
CA ARG A 39 -11.39 -1.89 3.92
C ARG A 39 -10.42 -0.91 3.27
N LEU A 40 -9.98 -1.20 2.04
CA LEU A 40 -9.02 -0.38 1.32
C LEU A 40 -9.74 0.81 0.69
N ARG A 41 -9.70 1.97 1.37
CA ARG A 41 -10.47 3.17 1.00
C ARG A 41 -9.64 4.27 0.36
N VAL A 42 -8.34 4.30 0.63
CA VAL A 42 -7.43 5.32 0.09
C VAL A 42 -6.50 4.67 -0.91
N LEU A 43 -6.52 5.17 -2.14
CA LEU A 43 -5.68 4.72 -3.24
C LEU A 43 -4.86 5.91 -3.73
N ILE A 44 -3.54 5.81 -3.63
CA ILE A 44 -2.61 6.83 -4.12
C ILE A 44 -1.73 6.19 -5.18
N GLN A 45 -1.82 6.69 -6.40
CA GLN A 45 -1.07 6.17 -7.54
C GLN A 45 0.13 7.07 -7.85
N ILE A 46 1.31 6.46 -8.02
CA ILE A 46 2.55 7.11 -8.43
C ILE A 46 2.72 6.87 -9.93
N ALA A 47 2.83 7.93 -10.73
CA ALA A 47 3.15 7.82 -12.15
C ALA A 47 4.55 7.20 -12.36
N ASP A 48 4.67 6.22 -13.27
CA ASP A 48 5.91 5.44 -13.47
C ASP A 48 6.19 5.11 -14.95
N GLU A 49 5.75 5.97 -15.87
CA GLU A 49 5.85 5.82 -17.34
C GLU A 49 5.11 4.61 -17.94
N SER A 50 4.46 3.77 -17.12
CA SER A 50 3.71 2.61 -17.61
C SER A 50 2.43 2.96 -18.38
N GLY A 51 1.99 4.21 -18.33
CA GLY A 51 0.84 4.73 -19.07
C GLY A 51 -0.52 4.25 -18.57
N ASN A 52 -0.59 3.63 -17.39
CA ASN A 52 -1.87 3.23 -16.80
C ASN A 52 -2.59 4.43 -16.17
N GLU A 53 -3.87 4.56 -16.47
CA GLU A 53 -4.74 5.61 -15.90
C GLU A 53 -4.99 5.39 -14.41
N LEU A 54 -5.47 6.44 -13.72
CA LEU A 54 -5.93 6.33 -12.34
C LEU A 54 -7.12 5.37 -12.24
N LEU A 55 -7.16 4.58 -11.18
CA LEU A 55 -8.36 3.81 -10.84
C LEU A 55 -9.46 4.75 -10.32
N ASP A 56 -10.71 4.30 -10.41
CA ASP A 56 -11.83 5.05 -9.81
C ASP A 56 -11.60 5.26 -8.31
N GLY A 57 -11.73 6.51 -7.86
CA GLY A 57 -11.45 6.93 -6.49
C GLY A 57 -9.96 7.01 -6.10
N ALA A 58 -9.01 6.71 -7.00
CA ALA A 58 -7.59 6.93 -6.75
C ALA A 58 -7.19 8.40 -7.00
N VAL A 59 -6.16 8.85 -6.28
CA VAL A 59 -5.55 10.17 -6.48
C VAL A 59 -4.12 10.02 -6.97
N ASP A 60 -3.68 10.96 -7.81
CA ASP A 60 -2.26 11.05 -8.21
C ASP A 60 -1.42 11.53 -7.02
N TYR A 61 -0.26 10.91 -6.84
CA TYR A 61 0.66 11.20 -5.73
C TYR A 61 1.18 12.64 -5.74
N GLU A 62 1.59 13.16 -6.89
CA GLU A 62 2.17 14.51 -6.99
C GLU A 62 1.10 15.58 -6.78
N ASP A 63 -0.09 15.37 -7.33
CA ASP A 63 -1.24 16.25 -7.08
C ASP A 63 -1.65 16.24 -5.60
N ALA A 64 -1.69 15.06 -4.97
CA ALA A 64 -1.97 14.94 -3.55
C ALA A 64 -0.92 15.66 -2.70
N LEU A 65 0.37 15.49 -3.01
CA LEU A 65 1.47 16.13 -2.29
C LEU A 65 1.47 17.66 -2.46
N ALA A 66 1.16 18.17 -3.66
CA ALA A 66 1.06 19.60 -3.92
C ALA A 66 -0.11 20.28 -3.18
N SER A 67 -1.12 19.51 -2.77
CA SER A 67 -2.33 20.01 -2.13
C SER A 67 -2.26 20.10 -0.59
N VAL A 68 -1.16 19.64 0.04
CA VAL A 68 -1.03 19.56 1.50
C VAL A 68 -0.03 20.55 2.07
N SER A 69 -0.17 20.85 3.37
CA SER A 69 0.80 21.66 4.11
C SER A 69 2.14 20.94 4.22
N ALA A 70 3.23 21.70 4.19
CA ALA A 70 4.57 21.21 4.53
C ALA A 70 4.78 21.07 6.05
N GLU A 71 3.84 21.56 6.86
CA GLU A 71 3.89 21.37 8.31
C GLU A 71 3.66 19.90 8.67
N PRO A 72 4.44 19.34 9.62
CA PRO A 72 4.22 17.99 10.09
C PRO A 72 2.78 17.81 10.59
N PRO A 73 2.15 16.65 10.32
CA PRO A 73 0.85 16.36 10.87
C PRO A 73 0.92 16.39 12.41
N PRO A 74 -0.16 16.77 13.11
CA PRO A 74 -0.21 16.83 14.56
C PRO A 74 -0.34 15.42 15.17
N VAL A 75 0.60 14.53 14.83
CA VAL A 75 0.68 13.15 15.30
C VAL A 75 1.88 13.01 16.23
N ARG A 76 1.71 12.23 17.30
CA ARG A 76 2.80 11.91 18.22
C ARG A 76 3.40 10.58 17.80
N HIS A 77 4.65 10.59 17.36
CA HIS A 77 5.39 9.36 17.08
C HIS A 77 5.72 8.63 18.39
N CYS A 78 5.66 7.30 18.35
CA CYS A 78 6.02 6.42 19.45
C CYS A 78 7.15 5.48 19.02
N PRO A 79 8.19 5.28 19.84
CA PRO A 79 9.21 4.25 19.59
C PRO A 79 8.63 2.84 19.43
N ASP A 80 7.45 2.59 20.02
CA ASP A 80 6.71 1.32 19.91
C ASP A 80 5.74 1.26 18.71
N ASP A 81 5.68 2.32 17.88
CA ASP A 81 4.93 2.27 16.62
C ASP A 81 5.46 1.12 15.75
N LEU A 82 4.55 0.42 15.07
CA LEU A 82 4.89 -0.82 14.38
C LEU A 82 5.02 -0.60 12.88
N TYR A 83 6.02 -1.22 12.27
CA TYR A 83 6.07 -1.41 10.82
C TYR A 83 6.12 -2.91 10.52
N VAL A 84 5.36 -3.31 9.48
CA VAL A 84 5.17 -4.72 9.11
C VAL A 84 5.86 -4.99 7.79
N LEU A 85 6.74 -5.99 7.76
CA LEU A 85 7.35 -6.49 6.53
C LEU A 85 6.84 -7.89 6.23
N TYR A 86 6.24 -8.04 5.06
CA TYR A 86 5.89 -9.36 4.57
C TYR A 86 7.11 -10.04 3.95
N THR A 87 7.41 -11.23 4.44
CA THR A 87 8.53 -12.05 3.95
C THR A 87 7.99 -13.25 3.19
N GLY A 88 8.53 -13.50 2.00
CA GLY A 88 8.20 -14.68 1.20
C GLY A 88 8.87 -15.93 1.76
N GLY A 89 8.10 -17.00 1.95
CA GLY A 89 8.62 -18.34 2.24
C GLY A 89 8.67 -19.19 0.96
N THR A 90 9.51 -20.22 0.93
CA THR A 90 9.59 -21.14 -0.22
C THR A 90 8.39 -22.08 -0.34
N THR A 91 7.59 -22.23 0.71
CA THR A 91 6.55 -23.27 0.82
C THR A 91 5.20 -22.77 1.35
N GLY A 92 4.96 -21.46 1.43
CA GLY A 92 3.69 -20.94 1.96
C GLY A 92 3.45 -19.46 1.70
N MET A 93 2.27 -18.99 2.12
CA MET A 93 1.89 -17.58 2.01
C MET A 93 2.86 -16.68 2.78
N PRO A 94 3.08 -15.43 2.32
CA PRO A 94 3.94 -14.49 3.03
C PRO A 94 3.52 -14.30 4.49
N LYS A 95 4.49 -14.08 5.37
CA LYS A 95 4.23 -13.81 6.80
C LYS A 95 4.62 -12.38 7.13
N GLY A 96 3.73 -11.66 7.82
CA GLY A 96 4.01 -10.33 8.35
C GLY A 96 4.94 -10.42 9.56
N VAL A 97 6.11 -9.81 9.46
CA VAL A 97 7.04 -9.63 10.58
C VAL A 97 6.85 -8.23 11.13
N LEU A 98 6.45 -8.14 12.39
CA LEU A 98 6.23 -6.87 13.08
C LEU A 98 7.52 -6.44 13.78
N TRP A 99 7.85 -5.17 13.63
CA TRP A 99 8.98 -4.52 14.28
C TRP A 99 8.53 -3.19 14.84
N ARG A 100 9.09 -2.80 15.98
CA ARG A 100 8.90 -1.44 16.48
C ARG A 100 9.84 -0.50 15.75
N GLN A 101 9.45 0.78 15.63
CA GLN A 101 10.30 1.81 15.03
C GLN A 101 11.66 1.93 15.74
N HIS A 102 11.76 1.65 17.05
CA HIS A 102 13.04 1.66 17.77
C HIS A 102 13.94 0.43 17.50
N ASP A 103 13.41 -0.64 16.90
CA ASP A 103 14.20 -1.84 16.64
C ASP A 103 15.04 -1.72 15.33
N ILE A 104 14.96 -0.58 14.62
CA ILE A 104 15.73 -0.21 13.42
C ILE A 104 16.44 1.14 13.57
#